data_AF-A0A7V5UKB4-F1
#
_entry.id   AF-A0A7V5UKB4-F1
#
_cell.length_a   1.000
_cell.length_b   1.000
_cell.length_c   1.000
_cell.angle_alpha   90.00
_cell.angle_beta   90.00
_cell.angle_gamma   90.00
#
_symmetry.space_group_name_H-M   'P 1'
#
loop_
_entity.id
_entity.type
_entity.pdbx_description
1 polymer ?
#
loop_
_entity_poly.entity_id
_entity_poly.type
_entity_poly.pdbx_seq_one_letter_code
_entity_poly.pdbx_strand_id
1 'polypeptide(L)'
;SYVEHGITTRLSHPRMHELLQLVDPWFYRHRLTMPKLILNAAGDQFFPPDSCQYYFDGLKGPKYLRYVPNTDHSLKRSDAVETLIAWYSLILSGKKIPEFTWKHRSDGALVVKSRQRPAKVLLWQATNPEARDFRLETLGPQYRSTELTAEPDGSYVAHLTAPEKGWTASFVELTYDVGLPVPLKLTTSVQITPDTKPYEGKDMTRPATITIRCLAPSTEVAKKLQQAAAEGRLDSAAKDVYVAHRTLDAKDGKIELHVNWTPVGRLEPSAKAIAGWLQQQGCQRIWFQLESGPNHRPWE
;
A
#
# COMPACT_ATOMS: atom_id res chain seq x y z
N SER A 1 1.92 3.28 21.04
CA SER A 1 2.05 3.16 19.56
C SER A 1 3.04 4.21 19.03
N TYR A 2 3.54 4.10 17.79
CA TYR A 2 4.43 5.12 17.20
C TYR A 2 3.83 6.55 17.25
N VAL A 3 2.51 6.64 17.10
CA VAL A 3 1.74 7.89 17.19
C VAL A 3 1.74 8.43 18.62
N GLU A 4 1.45 7.59 19.62
CA GLU A 4 1.44 8.00 21.05
C GLU A 4 2.81 8.49 21.54
N HIS A 5 3.90 7.92 21.01
CA HIS A 5 5.26 8.38 21.33
C HIS A 5 5.72 9.57 20.50
N GLY A 6 4.87 10.10 19.59
CA GLY A 6 5.19 11.25 18.74
C GLY A 6 6.34 10.98 17.77
N ILE A 7 6.57 9.72 17.38
CA ILE A 7 7.69 9.36 16.50
C ILE A 7 7.43 9.89 15.08
N THR A 8 6.21 9.74 14.58
CA THR A 8 5.82 10.14 13.22
C THR A 8 5.82 11.66 13.00
N THR A 9 5.69 12.46 14.07
CA THR A 9 5.72 13.93 13.99
C THR A 9 7.15 14.50 14.01
N ARG A 10 8.16 13.65 14.25
CA ARG A 10 9.57 14.04 14.38
C ARG A 10 10.44 13.58 13.22
N LEU A 11 9.82 13.10 12.13
CA LEU A 11 10.55 12.61 10.97
C LEU A 11 11.45 13.67 10.33
N SER A 12 11.08 14.95 10.40
CA SER A 12 11.87 16.10 9.90
C SER A 12 12.82 16.70 10.93
N HIS A 13 12.84 16.21 12.18
CA HIS A 13 13.72 16.75 13.21
C HIS A 13 15.18 16.45 12.88
N PRO A 14 16.15 17.38 13.04
CA PRO A 14 17.56 17.15 12.66
C PRO A 14 18.17 15.88 13.27
N ARG A 15 17.88 15.59 14.54
CA ARG A 15 18.31 14.34 15.21
C ARG A 15 17.76 13.05 14.59
N MET A 16 16.65 13.10 13.85
CA MET A 16 16.17 11.93 13.11
C MET A 16 17.15 11.57 11.99
N HIS A 17 17.73 12.56 11.31
CA HIS A 17 18.75 12.33 10.29
C HIS A 17 20.00 11.66 10.89
N GLU A 18 20.49 12.15 12.03
CA GLU A 18 21.60 11.54 12.76
C GLU A 18 21.31 10.09 13.17
N LEU A 19 20.10 9.83 13.69
CA LEU A 19 19.67 8.47 14.03
C LEU A 19 19.66 7.55 12.81
N LEU A 20 19.08 8.00 11.69
CA LEU A 20 19.02 7.20 10.45
C LEU A 20 20.41 6.86 9.93
N GLN A 21 21.39 7.77 10.01
CA GLN A 21 22.78 7.45 9.64
C GLN A 21 23.37 6.29 10.46
N LEU A 22 22.91 6.09 11.71
CA LEU A 22 23.37 5.02 12.58
C LEU A 22 22.61 3.71 12.35
N VAL A 23 21.29 3.77 12.17
CA VAL A 23 20.42 2.57 12.22
C VAL A 23 19.84 2.13 10.89
N ASP A 24 19.76 3.00 9.89
CA ASP A 24 19.15 2.67 8.60
C ASP A 24 20.16 1.95 7.68
N PRO A 25 19.87 0.70 7.24
CA PRO A 25 20.73 -0.04 6.32
C PRO A 25 21.09 0.71 5.04
N TRP A 26 20.27 1.66 4.61
CA TRP A 26 20.52 2.51 3.46
C TRP A 26 21.87 3.23 3.50
N PHE A 27 22.27 3.76 4.66
CA PHE A 27 23.55 4.48 4.80
C PHE A 27 24.76 3.54 4.71
N TYR A 28 24.55 2.25 4.96
CA TYR A 28 25.56 1.20 4.88
C TYR A 28 25.61 0.48 3.53
N ARG A 29 24.79 0.87 2.55
CA ARG A 29 24.70 0.21 1.23
C ARG A 29 26.05 0.12 0.48
N HIS A 30 27.00 1.00 0.79
CA HIS A 30 28.35 0.99 0.23
C HIS A 30 29.18 -0.24 0.66
N ARG A 31 28.81 -0.90 1.76
CA ARG A 31 29.47 -2.10 2.28
C ARG A 31 28.98 -3.40 1.64
N LEU A 32 27.90 -3.34 0.85
CA LEU A 32 27.29 -4.51 0.24
C LEU A 32 28.09 -4.93 -1.00
N THR A 33 28.70 -6.11 -0.95
CA THR A 33 29.55 -6.69 -2.01
C THR A 33 28.95 -7.92 -2.69
N MET A 34 27.90 -8.49 -2.10
CA MET A 34 27.20 -9.68 -2.58
C MET A 34 26.03 -9.35 -3.51
N PRO A 35 25.59 -10.28 -4.37
CA PRO A 35 24.30 -10.19 -5.05
C PRO A 35 23.14 -10.09 -4.06
N LYS A 36 22.11 -9.29 -4.38
CA LYS A 36 20.93 -9.12 -3.51
C LYS A 36 19.65 -9.53 -4.22
N LEU A 37 18.83 -10.33 -3.56
CA LEU A 37 17.44 -10.56 -3.91
C LEU A 37 16.56 -9.86 -2.87
N ILE A 38 15.73 -8.93 -3.32
CA ILE A 38 14.72 -8.26 -2.50
C ILE A 38 13.38 -8.94 -2.80
N LEU A 39 12.89 -9.68 -1.82
CA LEU A 39 11.68 -10.48 -1.93
C LEU A 39 10.58 -9.82 -1.10
N ASN A 40 9.53 -9.35 -1.78
CA ASN A 40 8.45 -8.56 -1.22
C ASN A 40 7.09 -9.18 -1.57
N ALA A 41 6.09 -8.95 -0.72
CA ALA A 41 4.69 -9.19 -1.07
C ALA A 41 4.11 -7.97 -1.81
N ALA A 42 3.30 -8.20 -2.85
CA ALA A 42 2.65 -7.12 -3.59
C ALA A 42 1.42 -6.54 -2.88
N GLY A 43 0.94 -7.20 -1.82
CA GLY A 43 -0.18 -6.78 -0.97
C GLY A 43 0.19 -6.70 0.52
N ASP A 44 1.45 -6.38 0.83
CA ASP A 44 1.98 -6.22 2.18
C ASP A 44 1.32 -5.05 2.94
N GLN A 45 0.93 -5.26 4.20
CA GLN A 45 0.25 -4.29 5.04
C GLN A 45 1.15 -3.23 5.70
N PHE A 46 2.48 -3.42 5.67
CA PHE A 46 3.47 -2.53 6.25
C PHE A 46 4.32 -1.83 5.19
N PHE A 47 4.62 -2.51 4.08
CA PHE A 47 5.52 -2.01 3.04
C PHE A 47 4.79 -1.85 1.70
N PRO A 48 4.45 -0.62 1.28
CA PRO A 48 3.79 -0.38 0.00
C PRO A 48 4.55 -1.02 -1.17
N PRO A 49 3.85 -1.60 -2.16
CA PRO A 49 4.49 -2.41 -3.21
C PRO A 49 5.40 -1.61 -4.14
N ASP A 50 5.25 -0.29 -4.19
CA ASP A 50 6.09 0.62 -4.98
C ASP A 50 7.28 1.22 -4.20
N SER A 51 7.51 0.80 -2.94
CA SER A 51 8.56 1.38 -2.08
C SER A 51 9.99 1.21 -2.63
N CYS A 52 10.22 0.26 -3.53
CA CYS A 52 11.53 0.06 -4.15
C CYS A 52 12.02 1.30 -4.93
N GLN A 53 11.13 2.18 -5.36
CA GLN A 53 11.48 3.44 -6.04
C GLN A 53 12.44 4.31 -5.21
N TYR A 54 12.41 4.20 -3.87
CA TYR A 54 13.20 5.03 -2.98
C TYR A 54 14.63 4.53 -2.74
N TYR A 55 14.91 3.26 -3.05
CA TYR A 55 16.19 2.65 -2.68
C TYR A 55 16.82 1.77 -3.76
N PHE A 56 16.04 1.11 -4.61
CA PHE A 56 16.55 0.04 -5.46
C PHE A 56 17.65 0.54 -6.41
N ASP A 57 17.46 1.71 -7.03
CA ASP A 57 18.42 2.29 -7.96
C ASP A 57 19.76 2.64 -7.30
N GLY A 58 19.76 3.08 -6.04
CA GLY A 58 20.98 3.41 -5.31
C GLY A 58 21.74 2.22 -4.72
N LEU A 59 21.20 0.99 -4.81
CA LEU A 59 21.94 -0.22 -4.42
C LEU A 59 23.05 -0.54 -5.41
N LYS A 60 24.24 -0.88 -4.89
CA LYS A 60 25.40 -1.29 -5.70
C LYS A 60 25.40 -2.80 -5.97
N GLY A 61 26.04 -3.18 -7.08
CA GLY A 61 26.23 -4.56 -7.49
C GLY A 61 24.98 -5.24 -8.05
N PRO A 62 25.05 -6.56 -8.34
CA PRO A 62 23.90 -7.33 -8.81
C PRO A 62 22.74 -7.28 -7.81
N LYS A 63 21.56 -6.86 -8.27
CA LYS A 63 20.38 -6.63 -7.44
C LYS A 63 19.12 -6.98 -8.20
N TYR A 64 18.19 -7.62 -7.52
CA TYR A 64 17.02 -8.22 -8.13
C TYR A 64 15.80 -8.04 -7.24
N LEU A 65 14.63 -7.92 -7.87
CA LEU A 65 13.35 -7.82 -7.19
C LEU A 65 12.56 -9.11 -7.41
N ARG A 66 11.75 -9.47 -6.41
CA ARG A 66 10.69 -10.45 -6.50
C ARG A 66 9.49 -9.91 -5.74
N TYR A 67 8.51 -9.36 -6.45
CA TYR A 67 7.18 -9.08 -5.89
C TYR A 67 6.27 -10.28 -6.08
N VAL A 68 5.74 -10.83 -4.99
CA VAL A 68 4.83 -11.98 -5.03
C VAL A 68 3.37 -11.47 -5.05
N PRO A 69 2.60 -11.72 -6.13
CA PRO A 69 1.21 -11.25 -6.22
C PRO A 69 0.33 -11.95 -5.19
N ASN A 70 -0.77 -11.29 -4.81
CA ASN A 70 -1.83 -11.88 -3.96
C ASN A 70 -1.35 -12.46 -2.62
N THR A 71 -0.32 -11.85 -2.03
CA THR A 71 0.22 -12.19 -0.72
C THR A 71 0.24 -10.98 0.21
N ASP A 72 0.15 -11.24 1.51
CA ASP A 72 0.41 -10.28 2.58
C ASP A 72 1.86 -10.38 3.07
N HIS A 73 2.19 -9.65 4.14
CA HIS A 73 3.53 -9.63 4.74
C HIS A 73 4.09 -11.01 5.09
N SER A 74 3.24 -12.01 5.33
CA SER A 74 3.70 -13.36 5.68
C SER A 74 4.26 -14.13 4.49
N LEU A 75 3.92 -13.74 3.26
CA LEU A 75 4.21 -14.47 2.01
C LEU A 75 3.73 -15.93 2.01
N LYS A 76 2.90 -16.34 2.98
CA LYS A 76 2.47 -17.74 3.13
C LYS A 76 1.60 -18.17 1.95
N ARG A 77 1.63 -19.48 1.66
CA ARG A 77 0.87 -20.11 0.56
C ARG A 77 1.22 -19.49 -0.81
N SER A 78 2.49 -19.22 -1.03
CA SER A 78 3.02 -18.66 -2.27
C SER A 78 4.29 -19.38 -2.71
N ASP A 79 4.81 -19.01 -3.87
CA ASP A 79 6.04 -19.55 -4.46
C ASP A 79 7.32 -18.74 -4.07
N ALA A 80 7.24 -17.97 -2.99
CA ALA A 80 8.34 -17.15 -2.48
C ALA A 80 9.56 -18.00 -2.10
N VAL A 81 9.32 -19.12 -1.40
CA VAL A 81 10.39 -19.98 -0.89
C VAL A 81 11.10 -20.70 -2.04
N GLU A 82 10.35 -21.12 -3.06
CA GLU A 82 10.85 -21.73 -4.28
C GLU A 82 11.79 -20.77 -5.02
N THR A 83 11.39 -19.50 -5.14
CA THR A 83 12.25 -18.45 -5.70
C THR A 83 13.54 -18.29 -4.90
N LEU A 84 13.44 -18.26 -3.57
CA LEU A 84 14.60 -18.15 -2.68
C LEU A 84 15.55 -19.35 -2.81
N ILE A 85 15.01 -20.57 -2.88
CA ILE A 85 15.78 -21.81 -3.07
C ILE A 85 16.51 -21.77 -4.42
N ALA A 86 15.82 -21.42 -5.51
CA ALA A 86 16.43 -21.33 -6.84
C ALA A 86 17.56 -20.29 -6.86
N TRP A 87 17.29 -19.11 -6.30
CA TRP A 87 18.25 -18.02 -6.18
C TRP A 87 19.50 -18.42 -5.40
N TYR A 88 19.31 -18.95 -4.18
CA TYR A 88 20.42 -19.31 -3.31
C TYR A 88 21.25 -20.46 -3.86
N SER A 89 20.62 -21.42 -4.55
CA SER A 89 21.33 -22.52 -5.22
C SER A 89 22.24 -22.02 -6.35
N LEU A 90 21.82 -20.99 -7.10
CA LEU A 90 22.69 -20.37 -8.10
C LEU A 90 23.92 -19.71 -7.47
N ILE A 91 23.74 -19.02 -6.33
CA ILE A 91 24.84 -18.43 -5.57
C ILE A 91 25.82 -19.50 -5.10
N LEU A 92 25.34 -20.57 -4.45
CA LEU A 92 26.18 -21.65 -3.93
C LEU A 92 26.95 -22.39 -5.03
N SER A 93 26.36 -22.52 -6.22
CA SER A 93 26.97 -23.19 -7.37
C SER A 93 27.84 -22.27 -8.23
N GLY A 94 27.98 -20.99 -7.88
CA GLY A 94 28.73 -20.01 -8.67
C GLY A 94 28.15 -19.78 -10.06
N LYS A 95 26.89 -20.16 -10.30
CA LYS A 95 26.22 -19.98 -11.58
C LYS A 95 25.76 -18.54 -11.74
N LYS A 96 25.82 -18.02 -12.97
CA LYS A 96 25.29 -16.70 -13.28
C LYS A 96 23.77 -16.69 -13.14
N ILE A 97 23.28 -15.68 -12.47
CA ILE A 97 21.86 -15.36 -12.41
C ILE A 97 21.44 -14.70 -13.74
N PRO A 98 20.26 -14.99 -14.29
CA PRO A 98 19.73 -14.31 -15.47
C PRO A 98 19.76 -12.78 -15.34
N GLU A 99 20.19 -12.10 -16.39
CA GLU A 99 20.31 -10.64 -16.43
C GLU A 99 19.15 -10.07 -17.26
N PHE A 100 18.43 -9.11 -16.69
CA PHE A 100 17.38 -8.39 -17.39
C PHE A 100 17.34 -6.93 -16.91
N THR A 101 16.74 -6.09 -17.74
CA THR A 101 16.55 -4.67 -17.49
C THR A 101 15.12 -4.29 -17.81
N TRP A 102 14.64 -3.21 -17.21
CA TRP A 102 13.38 -2.60 -17.59
C TRP A 102 13.54 -1.08 -17.63
N LYS A 103 12.75 -0.44 -18.50
CA LYS A 103 12.70 1.02 -18.62
C LYS A 103 11.28 1.45 -18.95
N HIS A 104 10.95 2.67 -18.53
CA HIS A 104 9.74 3.35 -18.97
C HIS A 104 9.97 4.04 -20.30
N ARG A 105 9.07 3.81 -21.24
CA ARG A 105 9.01 4.55 -22.50
C ARG A 105 8.14 5.79 -22.32
N SER A 106 8.32 6.79 -23.18
CA SER A 106 7.62 8.08 -23.11
C SER A 106 6.10 7.98 -23.24
N ASP A 107 5.57 6.90 -23.79
CA ASP A 107 4.14 6.61 -23.91
C ASP A 107 3.57 5.87 -22.68
N GLY A 108 4.35 5.74 -21.61
CA GLY A 108 3.95 5.05 -20.37
C GLY A 108 4.11 3.53 -20.41
N ALA A 109 4.63 2.96 -21.51
CA ALA A 109 4.88 1.52 -21.58
C ALA A 109 6.12 1.11 -20.77
N LEU A 110 6.02 -0.02 -20.06
CA LEU A 110 7.14 -0.69 -19.41
C LEU A 110 7.78 -1.67 -20.40
N VAL A 111 9.04 -1.41 -20.76
CA VAL A 111 9.80 -2.23 -21.71
C VAL A 111 10.82 -3.06 -20.94
N VAL A 112 10.71 -4.38 -21.03
CA VAL A 112 11.59 -5.35 -20.38
C VAL A 112 12.48 -6.02 -21.42
N LYS A 113 13.79 -6.05 -21.18
CA LYS A 113 14.76 -6.78 -22.02
C LYS A 113 15.52 -7.76 -21.17
N SER A 114 15.55 -9.02 -21.59
CA SER A 114 16.24 -10.10 -20.88
C SER A 114 17.36 -10.66 -21.75
N ARG A 115 18.56 -10.82 -21.19
CA ARG A 115 19.71 -11.39 -21.90
C ARG A 115 19.54 -12.88 -22.11
N GLN A 116 19.08 -13.60 -21.09
CA GLN A 116 18.67 -15.00 -21.18
C GLN A 116 17.19 -15.05 -21.50
N ARG A 117 16.75 -15.97 -22.35
CA ARG A 117 15.33 -16.12 -22.69
C ARG A 117 14.55 -16.65 -21.47
N PRO A 118 13.56 -15.90 -20.96
CA PRO A 118 12.65 -16.42 -19.94
C PRO A 118 11.77 -17.54 -20.53
N ALA A 119 11.43 -18.52 -19.69
CA ALA A 119 10.45 -19.55 -20.03
C ALA A 119 9.03 -18.98 -20.09
N LYS A 120 8.75 -17.96 -19.26
CA LYS A 120 7.46 -17.26 -19.22
C LYS A 120 7.64 -15.81 -18.78
N VAL A 121 6.85 -14.91 -19.36
CA VAL A 121 6.79 -13.49 -18.94
C VAL A 121 5.34 -13.11 -18.70
N LEU A 122 5.04 -12.61 -17.49
CA LEU A 122 3.69 -12.26 -17.06
C LEU A 122 3.63 -10.78 -16.65
N LEU A 123 2.67 -10.05 -17.18
CA LEU A 123 2.24 -8.76 -16.63
C LEU A 123 1.20 -9.03 -15.54
N TRP A 124 1.50 -8.64 -14.30
CA TRP A 124 0.57 -8.67 -13.17
C TRP A 124 -0.04 -7.30 -12.97
N GLN A 125 -1.37 -7.24 -12.78
CA GLN A 125 -2.09 -5.99 -12.52
C GLN A 125 -3.18 -6.16 -11.46
N ALA A 126 -3.37 -5.17 -10.60
CA ALA A 126 -4.52 -5.03 -9.71
C ALA A 126 -5.03 -3.59 -9.76
N THR A 127 -6.34 -3.39 -9.88
CA THR A 127 -6.98 -2.06 -9.90
C THR A 127 -7.81 -1.88 -8.64
N ASN A 128 -7.64 -0.74 -7.98
CA ASN A 128 -8.50 -0.30 -6.88
C ASN A 128 -9.16 1.04 -7.25
N PRO A 129 -10.48 1.06 -7.50
CA PRO A 129 -11.19 2.28 -7.91
C PRO A 129 -11.39 3.28 -6.77
N GLU A 130 -11.24 2.87 -5.52
CA GLU A 130 -11.60 3.68 -4.35
C GLU A 130 -10.39 4.24 -3.59
N ALA A 131 -9.23 3.58 -3.66
CA ALA A 131 -8.04 3.99 -2.90
C ALA A 131 -6.73 3.55 -3.57
N ARG A 132 -5.65 4.30 -3.32
CA ARG A 132 -4.27 3.89 -3.65
C ARG A 132 -3.76 2.88 -2.61
N ASP A 133 -4.47 1.78 -2.46
CA ASP A 133 -4.23 0.72 -1.48
C ASP A 133 -4.39 -0.66 -2.14
N PHE A 134 -3.31 -1.45 -2.12
CA PHE A 134 -3.23 -2.76 -2.76
C PHE A 134 -2.99 -3.90 -1.75
N ARG A 135 -3.17 -3.63 -0.46
CA ARG A 135 -2.99 -4.63 0.60
C ARG A 135 -3.95 -5.78 0.41
N LEU A 136 -3.47 -7.00 0.66
CA LEU A 136 -4.32 -8.19 0.60
C LEU A 136 -5.49 -8.09 1.60
N GLU A 137 -5.25 -7.47 2.75
CA GLU A 137 -6.25 -7.28 3.81
C GLU A 137 -7.39 -6.32 3.42
N THR A 138 -7.17 -5.40 2.48
CA THR A 138 -8.17 -4.39 2.08
C THR A 138 -8.77 -4.67 0.70
N LEU A 139 -7.92 -4.97 -0.29
CA LEU A 139 -8.35 -5.19 -1.68
C LEU A 139 -8.67 -6.67 -1.96
N GLY A 140 -8.10 -7.60 -1.18
CA GLY A 140 -8.15 -9.03 -1.47
C GLY A 140 -7.19 -9.42 -2.60
N PRO A 141 -7.21 -10.70 -3.04
CA PRO A 141 -6.28 -11.23 -4.03
C PRO A 141 -6.70 -10.80 -5.46
N GLN A 142 -6.51 -9.53 -5.79
CA GLN A 142 -6.94 -8.93 -7.06
C GLN A 142 -5.86 -8.82 -8.13
N TYR A 143 -4.61 -9.20 -7.85
CA TYR A 143 -3.62 -9.28 -8.92
C TYR A 143 -4.01 -10.39 -9.91
N ARG A 144 -4.11 -10.02 -11.18
CA ARG A 144 -4.38 -10.90 -12.32
C ARG A 144 -3.21 -10.79 -13.30
N SER A 145 -2.88 -11.91 -13.95
CA SER A 145 -1.77 -11.97 -14.89
C SER A 145 -2.25 -12.08 -16.33
N THR A 146 -1.58 -11.38 -17.24
CA THR A 146 -1.62 -11.63 -18.69
C THR A 146 -0.23 -12.00 -19.17
N GLU A 147 -0.13 -12.99 -20.05
CA GLU A 147 1.16 -13.39 -20.62
C GLU A 147 1.63 -12.37 -21.66
N LEU A 148 2.90 -11.97 -21.59
CA LEU A 148 3.53 -11.09 -22.57
C LEU A 148 4.30 -11.92 -23.60
N THR A 149 4.04 -11.63 -24.87
CA THR A 149 4.84 -12.16 -25.98
C THR A 149 6.06 -11.27 -26.21
N ALA A 150 7.16 -11.88 -26.64
CA ALA A 150 8.31 -11.11 -27.09
C ALA A 150 7.99 -10.43 -28.41
N GLU A 151 8.34 -9.15 -28.51
CA GLU A 151 8.37 -8.37 -29.75
C GLU A 151 9.49 -8.88 -30.68
N PRO A 152 9.51 -8.48 -31.97
CA PRO A 152 10.56 -8.89 -32.90
C PRO A 152 11.99 -8.56 -32.45
N ASP A 153 12.18 -7.51 -31.64
CA ASP A 153 13.48 -7.13 -31.07
C ASP A 153 13.84 -7.89 -29.78
N GLY A 154 13.02 -8.87 -29.39
CA GLY A 154 13.17 -9.67 -28.18
C GLY A 154 12.76 -8.98 -26.88
N SER A 155 12.21 -7.77 -26.94
CA SER A 155 11.68 -7.07 -25.77
C SER A 155 10.27 -7.55 -25.41
N TYR A 156 9.88 -7.37 -24.16
CA TYR A 156 8.52 -7.58 -23.69
C TYR A 156 7.95 -6.22 -23.30
N VAL A 157 6.83 -5.83 -23.90
CA VAL A 157 6.23 -4.50 -23.72
C VAL A 157 4.90 -4.64 -22.98
N ALA A 158 4.79 -3.96 -21.84
CA ALA A 158 3.58 -3.85 -21.04
C ALA A 158 3.04 -2.42 -21.10
N HIS A 159 1.85 -2.24 -21.63
CA HIS A 159 1.19 -0.94 -21.66
C HIS A 159 0.46 -0.69 -20.34
N LEU A 160 0.95 0.29 -19.57
CA LEU A 160 0.43 0.61 -18.23
C LEU A 160 -0.57 1.77 -18.34
N THR A 161 -1.81 1.47 -18.70
CA THR A 161 -2.87 2.49 -18.78
C THR A 161 -3.36 2.87 -17.39
N ALA A 162 -3.63 4.16 -17.19
CA ALA A 162 -4.36 4.61 -15.99
C ALA A 162 -5.82 4.13 -16.10
N PRO A 163 -6.42 3.65 -15.00
CA PRO A 163 -7.84 3.30 -14.99
C PRO A 163 -8.71 4.57 -15.09
N GLU A 164 -9.96 4.43 -15.52
CA GLU A 164 -10.93 5.53 -15.53
C GLU A 164 -11.15 6.13 -14.13
N LYS A 165 -11.06 5.29 -13.09
CA LYS A 165 -11.19 5.68 -11.68
C LYS A 165 -10.16 4.91 -10.82
N GLY A 166 -9.54 5.61 -9.89
CA GLY A 166 -8.63 5.05 -8.88
C GLY A 166 -7.23 4.78 -9.39
N TRP A 167 -6.62 3.67 -8.96
CA TRP A 167 -5.23 3.33 -9.24
C TRP A 167 -5.06 1.87 -9.67
N THR A 168 -4.12 1.62 -10.59
CA THR A 168 -3.69 0.28 -10.99
C THR A 168 -2.24 0.07 -10.63
N ALA A 169 -1.95 -0.96 -9.80
CA ALA A 169 -0.60 -1.44 -9.55
C ALA A 169 -0.22 -2.50 -10.60
N SER A 170 0.94 -2.36 -11.23
CA SER A 170 1.42 -3.24 -12.31
C SER A 170 2.89 -3.59 -12.17
N PHE A 171 3.28 -4.83 -12.50
CA PHE A 171 4.69 -5.25 -12.63
C PHE A 171 4.83 -6.45 -13.56
N VAL A 172 6.03 -6.68 -14.10
CA VAL A 172 6.33 -7.84 -14.94
C VAL A 172 7.12 -8.88 -14.16
N GLU A 173 6.69 -10.14 -14.21
CA GLU A 173 7.36 -11.33 -13.69
C GLU A 173 8.01 -12.11 -14.83
N LEU A 174 9.28 -12.47 -14.67
CA LEU A 174 10.06 -13.30 -15.57
C LEU A 174 10.35 -14.62 -14.87
N THR A 175 9.93 -15.73 -15.46
CA THR A 175 10.22 -17.08 -15.00
C THR A 175 11.35 -17.67 -15.82
N TYR A 176 12.41 -18.13 -15.15
CA TYR A 176 13.57 -18.76 -15.77
C TYR A 176 13.67 -20.22 -15.33
N ASP A 177 13.84 -21.10 -16.31
CA ASP A 177 14.39 -22.43 -16.05
C ASP A 177 15.90 -22.29 -15.83
N VAL A 178 16.35 -22.66 -14.64
CA VAL A 178 17.75 -22.57 -14.21
C VAL A 178 18.37 -23.96 -13.98
N GLY A 179 17.72 -25.01 -14.48
CA GLY A 179 18.15 -26.40 -14.33
C GLY A 179 18.02 -26.92 -12.90
N LEU A 180 17.02 -26.41 -12.16
CA LEU A 180 16.68 -26.83 -10.79
C LEU A 180 15.21 -27.29 -10.75
N PRO A 181 14.80 -28.10 -9.76
CA PRO A 181 13.40 -28.55 -9.63
C PRO A 181 12.38 -27.41 -9.47
N VAL A 182 12.83 -26.24 -9.04
CA VAL A 182 12.01 -25.03 -8.89
C VAL A 182 12.57 -23.93 -9.80
N PRO A 183 11.71 -23.17 -10.51
CA PRO A 183 12.17 -22.11 -11.39
C PRO A 183 12.64 -20.89 -10.58
N LEU A 184 13.47 -20.07 -11.20
CA LEU A 184 13.78 -18.75 -10.67
C LEU A 184 12.77 -17.74 -11.20
N LYS A 185 12.05 -17.06 -10.31
CA LYS A 185 11.16 -15.95 -10.67
C LYS A 185 11.73 -14.62 -10.21
N LEU A 186 11.79 -13.66 -11.12
CA LEU A 186 12.27 -12.30 -10.86
C LEU A 186 11.25 -11.31 -11.40
N THR A 187 11.20 -10.10 -10.85
CA THR A 187 10.24 -9.09 -11.27
C THR A 187 10.90 -7.75 -11.54
N THR A 188 10.20 -6.90 -12.29
CA THR A 188 10.46 -5.45 -12.30
C THR A 188 10.01 -4.81 -10.99
N SER A 189 10.22 -3.50 -10.85
CA SER A 189 9.53 -2.68 -9.85
C SER A 189 8.01 -2.68 -10.08
N VAL A 190 7.23 -2.55 -9.01
CA VAL A 190 5.80 -2.21 -9.11
C VAL A 190 5.64 -0.74 -9.49
N GLN A 191 4.70 -0.49 -10.40
CA GLN A 191 4.35 0.81 -10.94
C GLN A 191 2.86 1.05 -10.67
N ILE A 192 2.52 2.22 -10.14
CA ILE A 192 1.14 2.57 -9.81
C ILE A 192 0.70 3.71 -10.73
N THR A 193 -0.34 3.48 -11.53
CA THR A 193 -0.90 4.45 -12.47
C THR A 193 -2.32 4.87 -12.06
N PRO A 194 -2.66 6.17 -12.06
CA PRO A 194 -1.75 7.32 -12.24
C PRO A 194 -0.79 7.48 -11.05
N ASP A 195 0.39 8.08 -11.28
CA ASP A 195 1.34 8.40 -10.20
C ASP A 195 0.91 9.65 -9.43
N THR A 196 -0.21 9.49 -8.73
CA THR A 196 -0.75 10.48 -7.80
C THR A 196 -0.78 9.87 -6.41
N LYS A 197 -0.43 10.65 -5.39
CA LYS A 197 -0.42 10.23 -3.99
C LYS A 197 -1.51 11.01 -3.24
N PRO A 198 -2.64 10.39 -2.84
CA PRO A 198 -3.79 11.08 -2.24
C PRO A 198 -3.48 11.91 -1.00
N TYR A 199 -2.35 11.65 -0.34
CA TYR A 199 -1.97 12.25 0.93
C TYR A 199 -0.61 12.96 0.88
N GLU A 200 -0.06 13.18 -0.32
CA GLU A 200 1.18 13.94 -0.48
C GLU A 200 0.98 15.39 0.00
N GLY A 201 1.98 15.91 0.71
CA GLY A 201 1.93 17.26 1.29
C GLY A 201 1.06 17.39 2.55
N LYS A 202 0.45 16.31 3.07
CA LYS A 202 -0.25 16.39 4.36
C LYS A 202 0.72 16.68 5.50
N ASP A 203 0.36 17.68 6.31
CA ASP A 203 1.12 18.09 7.49
C ASP A 203 1.01 17.03 8.60
N MET A 204 2.12 16.33 8.84
CA MET A 204 2.23 15.27 9.84
C MET A 204 2.25 15.79 11.28
N THR A 205 2.36 17.10 11.50
CA THR A 205 2.30 17.71 12.85
C THR A 205 0.87 17.95 13.32
N ARG A 206 -0.11 17.86 12.41
CA ARG A 206 -1.52 17.95 12.75
C ARG A 206 -1.92 16.80 13.69
N PRO A 207 -2.89 17.03 14.59
CA PRO A 207 -3.41 15.96 15.43
C PRO A 207 -3.94 14.81 14.55
N ALA A 208 -3.64 13.58 14.99
CA ALA A 208 -4.23 12.40 14.37
C ALA A 208 -5.74 12.40 14.63
N THR A 209 -6.52 12.22 13.57
CA THR A 209 -7.97 12.12 13.66
C THR A 209 -8.42 10.73 13.25
N ILE A 210 -9.58 10.33 13.72
CA ILE A 210 -10.21 9.08 13.32
C ILE A 210 -11.54 9.45 12.69
N THR A 211 -11.85 8.82 11.57
CA THR A 211 -13.18 8.88 10.96
C THR A 211 -13.85 7.53 11.16
N ILE A 212 -15.04 7.52 11.78
CA ILE A 212 -15.95 6.39 11.72
C ILE A 212 -16.95 6.62 10.60
N ARG A 213 -17.13 5.61 9.76
CA ARG A 213 -18.29 5.51 8.88
C ARG A 213 -19.30 4.57 9.53
N CYS A 214 -20.57 4.98 9.60
CA CYS A 214 -21.65 4.09 10.03
C CYS A 214 -22.93 4.38 9.25
N LEU A 215 -23.84 3.40 9.20
CA LEU A 215 -25.16 3.59 8.62
C LEU A 215 -26.15 4.00 9.72
N ALA A 216 -26.72 5.18 9.58
CA ALA A 216 -27.89 5.59 10.35
C ALA A 216 -29.18 5.05 9.69
N PRO A 217 -30.17 4.62 10.50
CA PRO A 217 -31.42 4.07 10.02
C PRO A 217 -32.42 5.15 9.55
N SER A 218 -32.21 6.42 9.89
CA SER A 218 -33.07 7.54 9.45
C SER A 218 -32.40 8.92 9.57
N THR A 219 -33.00 9.92 8.92
CA THR A 219 -32.55 11.33 8.95
C THR A 219 -32.61 11.93 10.36
N GLU A 220 -33.58 11.50 11.16
CA GLU A 220 -33.74 11.92 12.55
C GLU A 220 -32.55 11.46 13.39
N VAL A 221 -32.09 10.21 13.20
CA VAL A 221 -30.91 9.69 13.89
C VAL A 221 -29.65 10.47 13.47
N ALA A 222 -29.49 10.74 12.17
CA ALA A 222 -28.38 11.54 11.66
C ALA A 222 -28.35 12.96 12.26
N LYS A 223 -29.48 13.66 12.29
CA LYS A 223 -29.60 15.01 12.87
C LYS A 223 -29.35 15.02 14.39
N LYS A 224 -29.88 14.04 15.12
CA LYS A 224 -29.66 13.90 16.56
C LYS A 224 -28.17 13.72 16.88
N LEU A 225 -27.45 12.95 16.07
CA LEU A 225 -26.01 12.74 16.22
C LEU A 225 -25.21 14.01 15.94
N GLN A 226 -25.57 14.77 14.90
CA GLN A 226 -24.96 16.07 14.63
C GLN A 226 -25.17 17.06 15.79
N GLN A 227 -26.38 17.12 16.34
CA GLN A 227 -26.69 17.97 17.49
C GLN A 227 -25.90 17.55 18.73
N ALA A 228 -25.84 16.25 19.04
CA ALA A 228 -25.10 15.76 20.20
C ALA A 228 -23.58 16.03 20.11
N ALA A 229 -23.01 16.00 18.91
CA ALA A 229 -21.62 16.40 18.68
C ALA A 229 -21.42 17.90 18.92
N ALA A 230 -22.33 18.75 18.44
CA ALA A 230 -22.28 20.20 18.67
C ALA A 230 -22.44 20.58 20.15
N GLU A 231 -23.13 19.76 20.94
CA GLU A 231 -23.34 19.94 22.38
C GLU A 231 -22.17 19.42 23.26
N GLY A 232 -21.08 18.92 22.67
CA GLY A 232 -19.90 18.46 23.42
C GLY A 232 -20.11 17.16 24.22
N ARG A 233 -21.13 16.35 23.89
CA ARG A 233 -21.46 15.11 24.64
C ARG A 233 -20.38 14.03 24.59
N LEU A 234 -19.31 14.24 23.82
CA LEU A 234 -18.21 13.31 23.60
C LEU A 234 -16.86 13.83 24.13
N ASP A 235 -16.83 15.03 24.76
CA ASP A 235 -15.60 15.75 25.13
C ASP A 235 -14.66 14.96 26.07
N SER A 236 -15.21 14.02 26.84
CA SER A 236 -14.44 13.14 27.73
C SER A 236 -13.66 12.03 27.01
N ALA A 237 -14.04 11.70 25.77
CA ALA A 237 -13.43 10.64 24.96
C ALA A 237 -12.87 11.14 23.61
N ALA A 238 -13.29 12.32 23.16
CA ALA A 238 -12.95 12.89 21.86
C ALA A 238 -12.93 14.42 21.93
N LYS A 239 -12.05 15.04 21.14
CA LYS A 239 -12.04 16.49 20.88
C LYS A 239 -12.32 16.72 19.40
N ASP A 240 -12.73 17.95 19.07
CA ASP A 240 -12.92 18.39 17.69
C ASP A 240 -13.85 17.44 16.89
N VAL A 241 -14.92 16.94 17.53
CA VAL A 241 -15.84 15.99 16.89
C VAL A 241 -16.64 16.70 15.80
N TYR A 242 -16.51 16.21 14.58
CA TYR A 242 -17.23 16.66 13.41
C TYR A 242 -18.07 15.53 12.82
N VAL A 243 -19.35 15.80 12.55
CA VAL A 243 -20.29 14.82 11.98
C VAL A 243 -20.84 15.33 10.65
N ALA A 244 -20.42 14.70 9.55
CA ALA A 244 -21.02 14.85 8.23
C ALA A 244 -21.90 13.64 7.90
N HIS A 245 -22.83 13.81 6.98
CA HIS A 245 -23.63 12.69 6.47
C HIS A 245 -24.03 12.91 5.02
N ARG A 246 -24.22 11.79 4.31
CA ARG A 246 -24.83 11.78 2.97
C ARG A 246 -25.91 10.71 2.89
N THR A 247 -27.00 11.02 2.19
CA THR A 247 -28.05 10.06 1.90
C THR A 247 -27.59 9.16 0.75
N LEU A 248 -27.56 7.85 0.97
CA LEU A 248 -27.13 6.89 -0.06
C LEU A 248 -28.29 6.43 -0.97
N ASP A 249 -29.53 6.50 -0.49
CA ASP A 249 -30.73 6.16 -1.26
C ASP A 249 -31.89 7.09 -0.89
N ALA A 250 -32.47 7.75 -1.89
CA ALA A 250 -33.59 8.68 -1.73
C ALA A 250 -34.94 7.98 -1.48
N LYS A 251 -35.05 6.67 -1.75
CA LYS A 251 -36.27 5.88 -1.54
C LYS A 251 -36.26 5.07 -0.23
N ASP A 252 -35.10 4.60 0.23
CA ASP A 252 -34.98 3.65 1.36
C ASP A 252 -34.25 4.18 2.61
N GLY A 253 -33.90 5.46 2.68
CA GLY A 253 -33.51 6.12 3.95
C GLY A 253 -32.20 5.67 4.60
N LYS A 254 -31.33 4.97 3.87
CA LYS A 254 -29.98 4.63 4.37
C LYS A 254 -29.08 5.86 4.33
N ILE A 255 -28.63 6.30 5.51
CA ILE A 255 -27.78 7.47 5.65
C ILE A 255 -26.40 7.03 6.07
N GLU A 256 -25.39 7.40 5.30
CA GLU A 256 -24.00 7.19 5.69
C GLU A 256 -23.52 8.39 6.50
N LEU A 257 -23.17 8.13 7.75
CA LEU A 257 -22.57 9.09 8.66
C LEU A 257 -21.05 8.96 8.62
N HIS A 258 -20.37 10.10 8.64
CA HIS A 258 -18.93 10.25 8.77
C HIS A 258 -18.67 11.08 10.02
N VAL A 259 -18.11 10.44 11.04
CA VAL A 259 -17.79 11.06 12.33
C VAL A 259 -16.27 11.16 12.43
N ASN A 260 -15.72 12.36 12.24
CA ASN A 260 -14.29 12.65 12.39
C ASN A 260 -14.02 13.23 13.79
N TRP A 261 -12.95 12.82 14.47
CA TRP A 261 -12.57 13.42 15.75
C TRP A 261 -11.09 13.24 16.07
N THR A 262 -10.59 14.06 16.99
CA THR A 262 -9.27 13.90 17.63
C THR A 262 -9.41 13.05 18.91
N PRO A 263 -8.75 11.89 19.04
CA PRO A 263 -8.83 11.07 20.26
C PRO A 263 -8.30 11.80 21.50
N VAL A 264 -8.94 11.58 22.65
CA VAL A 264 -8.41 12.04 23.95
C VAL A 264 -7.67 10.89 24.65
N GLY A 265 -6.36 11.04 24.83
CA GLY A 265 -5.54 9.99 25.44
C GLY A 265 -5.25 8.84 24.47
N ARG A 266 -5.51 7.59 24.90
CA ARG A 266 -5.24 6.41 24.06
C ARG A 266 -6.28 6.26 22.96
N LEU A 267 -5.81 5.85 21.78
CA LEU A 267 -6.62 5.71 20.57
C LEU A 267 -7.73 4.67 20.72
N GLU A 268 -7.37 3.45 21.15
CA GLU A 268 -8.32 2.34 21.21
C GLU A 268 -9.46 2.56 22.22
N PRO A 269 -9.23 3.03 23.46
CA PRO A 269 -10.33 3.39 24.37
C PRO A 269 -11.25 4.47 23.81
N SER A 270 -10.68 5.52 23.19
CA SER A 270 -11.47 6.59 22.56
C SER A 270 -12.33 6.03 21.42
N ALA A 271 -11.75 5.22 20.54
CA ALA A 271 -12.46 4.58 19.43
C ALA A 271 -13.58 3.64 19.91
N LYS A 272 -13.36 2.86 20.96
CA LYS A 272 -14.39 2.01 21.58
C LYS A 272 -15.51 2.84 22.19
N ALA A 273 -15.20 3.94 22.86
CA ALA A 273 -16.20 4.83 23.46
C ALA A 273 -17.11 5.45 22.38
N ILE A 274 -16.52 5.98 21.30
CA ILE A 274 -17.27 6.60 20.20
C ILE A 274 -18.10 5.56 19.46
N ALA A 275 -17.52 4.39 19.13
CA ALA A 275 -18.26 3.33 18.45
C ALA A 275 -19.40 2.76 19.32
N GLY A 276 -19.18 2.58 20.62
CA GLY A 276 -20.22 2.17 21.56
C GLY A 276 -21.34 3.19 21.66
N TRP A 277 -21.00 4.49 21.70
CA TRP A 277 -21.98 5.56 21.67
C TRP A 277 -22.79 5.57 20.37
N LEU A 278 -22.16 5.43 19.20
CA LEU A 278 -22.85 5.33 17.91
C LEU A 278 -23.80 4.13 17.85
N GLN A 279 -23.38 2.97 18.37
CA GLN A 279 -24.24 1.78 18.45
C GLN A 279 -25.45 2.04 19.36
N GLN A 280 -25.28 2.70 20.50
CA GLN A 280 -26.40 3.09 21.37
C GLN A 280 -27.39 4.05 20.69
N GLN A 281 -26.94 4.85 19.74
CA GLN A 281 -27.80 5.70 18.92
C GLN A 281 -28.39 4.98 17.69
N GLY A 282 -28.15 3.67 17.55
CA GLY A 282 -28.73 2.84 16.49
C GLY A 282 -27.91 2.79 15.19
N CYS A 283 -26.67 3.30 15.19
CA CYS A 283 -25.81 3.19 14.01
C CYS A 283 -25.38 1.73 13.78
N GLN A 284 -25.44 1.29 12.54
CA GLN A 284 -25.06 -0.06 12.11
C GLN A 284 -23.83 -0.04 11.22
N ARG A 285 -23.17 -1.19 11.07
CA ARG A 285 -22.00 -1.39 10.19
C ARG A 285 -20.94 -0.30 10.38
N ILE A 286 -20.25 -0.35 11.51
CA ILE A 286 -19.21 0.63 11.85
C ILE A 286 -17.90 0.25 11.14
N TRP A 287 -17.34 1.21 10.41
CA TRP A 287 -16.01 1.15 9.81
C TRP A 287 -15.13 2.25 10.40
N PHE A 288 -13.85 1.97 10.59
CA PHE A 288 -12.87 2.94 11.07
C PHE A 288 -11.89 3.28 9.96
N GLN A 289 -11.55 4.55 9.86
CA GLN A 289 -10.50 5.08 8.99
C GLN A 289 -9.61 6.01 9.82
N LEU A 290 -8.30 5.76 9.82
CA LEU A 290 -7.32 6.65 10.44
C LEU A 290 -6.97 7.76 9.45
N GLU A 291 -6.99 9.00 9.91
CA GLU A 291 -6.72 10.18 9.09
C GLU A 291 -5.72 11.13 9.76
N SER A 292 -5.01 11.91 8.95
CA SER A 292 -4.18 13.00 9.44
C SER A 292 -4.89 14.35 9.24
N GLY A 293 -5.26 14.97 10.37
CA GLY A 293 -5.78 16.33 10.46
C GLY A 293 -7.31 16.47 10.38
N PRO A 294 -7.87 17.51 11.04
CA PRO A 294 -9.32 17.69 11.23
C PRO A 294 -10.08 18.10 9.96
N ASN A 295 -9.38 18.41 8.88
CA ASN A 295 -9.96 19.00 7.66
C ASN A 295 -9.74 18.10 6.45
N HIS A 296 -10.27 16.87 6.49
CA HIS A 296 -10.89 16.36 5.28
C HIS A 296 -12.38 16.66 5.41
N ARG A 297 -12.88 17.60 4.59
CA ARG A 297 -14.24 17.43 4.08
C ARG A 297 -14.16 16.17 3.22
N PRO A 298 -14.71 15.03 3.65
CA PRO A 298 -14.67 13.85 2.84
C PRO A 298 -15.76 14.08 1.78
N TRP A 299 -15.36 14.25 0.52
CA TRP A 299 -16.24 14.07 -0.64
C TRP A 299 -17.32 15.16 -0.82
N GLU A 300 -16.94 16.30 -1.40
CA GLU A 300 -17.78 16.96 -2.42
C GLU A 300 -17.61 16.21 -3.75
#